data_AF-A0A1Y3SFE5-F1
#
_entry.id   AF-A0A1Y3SFE5-F1
#
_cell.length_a   1.000
_cell.length_b   1.000
_cell.length_c   1.000
_cell.angle_alpha   90.00
_cell.angle_beta   90.00
_cell.angle_gamma   90.00
#
_symmetry.space_group_name_H-M   'P 1'
#
loop_
_entity.id
_entity.type
_entity.pdbx_description
1 polymer ?
#
loop_
_entity_poly.entity_id
_entity_poly.type
_entity_poly.pdbx_seq_one_letter_code
_entity_poly.pdbx_strand_id
1 'polypeptide(L)'
;MALLLNAKKTLHNTLTSVLVIDIIKVCQQNFANGGVSMDKEEILRASRRENQNKDIYELEIVNKGQRIGGIIGICVTFALMFAERIILKNGMNYGYFLIVLSACAGLWIYKALKMRKKHEIFLAVLWSVLVVYAAVMVILGFLG
;
A
#
# COMPACT_ATOMS: atom_id res chain seq x y z
N MET A 1 -40.80 -35.95 3.18
CA MET A 1 -39.62 -35.06 3.25
C MET A 1 -38.53 -35.40 2.20
N ALA A 2 -38.18 -36.68 2.00
CA ALA A 2 -37.18 -37.11 1.02
C ALA A 2 -37.49 -36.75 -0.46
N LEU A 3 -38.76 -36.81 -0.87
CA LEU A 3 -39.19 -36.46 -2.24
C LEU A 3 -38.97 -34.98 -2.59
N LEU A 4 -39.24 -34.07 -1.65
CA LEU A 4 -39.01 -32.63 -1.82
C LEU A 4 -37.51 -32.31 -1.93
N LEU A 5 -36.67 -33.02 -1.18
CA LEU A 5 -35.23 -32.85 -1.24
C LEU A 5 -34.66 -33.30 -2.58
N ASN A 6 -35.16 -34.43 -3.10
CA ASN A 6 -34.74 -34.97 -4.40
C ASN A 6 -35.17 -34.04 -5.55
N ALA A 7 -36.41 -33.55 -5.53
CA ALA A 7 -36.92 -32.61 -6.52
C ALA A 7 -36.10 -31.29 -6.55
N LYS A 8 -35.74 -30.75 -5.37
CA LYS A 8 -34.89 -29.56 -5.27
C LYS A 8 -33.50 -29.79 -5.84
N LYS A 9 -32.91 -30.96 -5.60
CA LYS A 9 -31.58 -31.32 -6.11
C LYS A 9 -31.58 -31.48 -7.63
N THR A 10 -32.61 -32.12 -8.18
CA THR A 10 -32.76 -32.25 -9.64
C THR A 10 -32.97 -30.90 -10.32
N LEU A 11 -33.80 -30.02 -9.72
CA LEU A 11 -34.04 -28.67 -10.23
C LEU A 11 -32.78 -27.79 -10.23
N HIS A 12 -31.97 -27.88 -9.17
CA HIS A 12 -30.71 -27.15 -9.09
C HIS A 12 -29.72 -27.61 -10.18
N ASN A 13 -29.62 -28.92 -10.38
CA ASN A 13 -28.71 -29.49 -11.38
C ASN A 13 -29.10 -29.13 -12.82
N THR A 14 -30.41 -29.13 -13.13
CA THR A 14 -30.89 -28.70 -14.46
C THR A 14 -30.74 -27.20 -14.66
N LEU A 15 -30.94 -26.37 -13.63
CA LEU A 15 -30.71 -24.94 -13.74
C LEU A 15 -29.22 -24.63 -14.00
N THR A 16 -28.31 -25.32 -13.31
CA THR A 16 -26.86 -25.14 -13.53
C THR A 16 -26.42 -25.57 -14.92
N SER A 17 -26.98 -26.65 -15.48
CA SER A 17 -26.59 -27.11 -16.82
C SER A 17 -27.09 -26.19 -17.93
N VAL A 18 -28.31 -25.66 -17.81
CA VAL A 18 -28.86 -24.69 -18.78
C VAL A 18 -28.06 -23.39 -18.76
N LEU A 19 -27.74 -22.87 -17.55
CA LEU A 19 -26.94 -21.66 -17.41
C LEU A 19 -25.55 -21.80 -18.05
N VAL A 20 -24.90 -22.95 -17.86
CA VAL A 20 -23.58 -23.23 -18.45
C VAL A 20 -23.64 -23.26 -19.99
N ILE A 21 -24.68 -23.85 -20.57
CA ILE A 21 -24.86 -23.89 -22.03
C ILE A 21 -25.03 -22.48 -22.61
N ASP A 22 -25.79 -21.62 -21.94
CA ASP A 22 -26.01 -20.25 -22.40
C ASP A 22 -24.73 -19.41 -22.31
N ILE A 23 -23.94 -19.58 -21.24
CA ILE A 23 -22.63 -18.94 -21.11
C ILE A 23 -21.70 -19.36 -22.25
N ILE A 24 -21.65 -20.66 -22.57
CA ILE A 24 -20.80 -21.18 -23.67
C ILE A 24 -21.23 -20.57 -25.01
N LYS A 25 -22.53 -20.47 -25.29
CA LYS A 25 -23.04 -19.85 -26.52
C LYS A 25 -22.67 -18.37 -26.63
N VAL A 26 -22.81 -17.60 -25.55
CA VAL A 26 -22.42 -16.18 -25.52
C VAL A 26 -20.91 -16.02 -25.74
N CYS A 27 -20.09 -16.86 -25.10
CA CYS A 27 -18.64 -16.87 -25.32
C CYS A 27 -18.27 -17.21 -26.77
N GLN A 28 -18.93 -18.23 -27.36
CA GLN A 28 -18.72 -18.62 -28.76
C GLN A 28 -19.16 -17.52 -29.73
N GLN A 29 -20.28 -16.86 -29.46
CA GLN A 29 -20.78 -15.75 -30.27
C GLN A 29 -19.86 -14.52 -30.20
N ASN A 30 -19.30 -14.22 -29.03
CA ASN A 30 -18.28 -13.19 -28.87
C ASN A 30 -16.97 -13.53 -29.61
N PHE A 31 -16.63 -14.81 -29.71
CA PHE A 31 -15.48 -15.27 -30.50
C PHE A 31 -15.75 -15.20 -32.01
N ALA A 32 -16.95 -15.57 -32.44
CA ALA A 32 -17.38 -15.58 -33.85
C ALA A 32 -17.62 -14.18 -34.43
N ASN A 33 -18.07 -13.23 -33.61
CA ASN A 33 -18.24 -11.81 -34.00
C ASN A 33 -16.91 -11.05 -34.16
N GLY A 34 -15.80 -11.77 -34.36
CA GLY A 34 -14.46 -11.24 -34.26
C GLY A 34 -14.10 -11.05 -32.80
N GLY A 35 -13.75 -12.16 -32.13
CA GLY A 35 -12.96 -12.07 -30.91
C GLY A 35 -11.79 -11.15 -31.22
N VAL A 36 -11.79 -9.98 -30.61
CA VAL A 36 -10.88 -8.86 -30.91
C VAL A 36 -9.49 -9.45 -31.11
N SER A 37 -8.99 -9.42 -32.35
CA SER A 37 -7.60 -9.78 -32.63
C SER A 37 -6.79 -8.72 -31.92
N MET A 38 -6.44 -9.02 -30.67
CA MET A 38 -5.93 -8.05 -29.73
C MET A 38 -4.53 -7.69 -30.20
N ASP A 39 -4.45 -6.61 -30.97
CA ASP A 39 -3.19 -6.17 -31.54
C ASP A 39 -2.29 -5.70 -30.39
N LYS A 40 -1.04 -6.11 -30.42
CA LYS A 40 -0.09 -5.83 -29.34
C LYS A 40 0.00 -4.33 -29.05
N GLU A 41 -0.10 -3.49 -30.07
CA GLU A 41 -0.06 -2.03 -29.91
C GLU A 41 -1.34 -1.48 -29.29
N GLU A 42 -2.50 -2.06 -29.57
CA GLU A 42 -3.77 -1.68 -28.92
C GLU A 42 -3.74 -1.98 -27.42
N ILE A 43 -3.24 -3.16 -27.04
CA ILE A 43 -3.06 -3.55 -25.62
C ILE A 43 -2.06 -2.61 -24.93
N LEU A 44 -0.93 -2.33 -25.56
CA LEU A 44 0.09 -1.44 -24.99
C LEU A 44 -0.42 0.00 -24.85
N ARG A 45 -1.19 0.50 -25.82
CA ARG A 45 -1.82 1.83 -25.76
C ARG A 45 -2.88 1.88 -24.67
N ALA A 46 -3.71 0.84 -24.54
CA ALA A 46 -4.71 0.73 -23.48
C ALA A 46 -4.04 0.69 -22.10
N SER A 47 -2.99 -0.12 -21.92
CA SER A 47 -2.21 -0.22 -20.68
C SER A 47 -1.52 1.09 -20.31
N ARG A 48 -0.90 1.78 -21.27
CA ARG A 48 -0.29 3.10 -21.05
C ARG A 48 -1.32 4.16 -20.68
N ARG A 49 -2.49 4.15 -21.32
CA ARG A 49 -3.59 5.08 -21.01
C ARG A 49 -4.15 4.84 -19.61
N GLU A 50 -4.34 3.58 -19.24
CA GLU A 50 -4.80 3.19 -17.91
C GLU A 50 -3.78 3.59 -16.83
N ASN A 51 -2.50 3.33 -17.08
CA ASN A 51 -1.46 3.61 -16.11
C ASN A 51 -0.83 5.02 -16.20
N GLN A 52 -1.44 5.92 -16.98
CA GLN A 52 -0.97 7.30 -17.16
C GLN A 52 0.50 7.39 -17.60
N ASN A 53 0.94 6.48 -18.47
CA ASN A 53 2.33 6.32 -18.94
C ASN A 53 3.38 6.11 -17.83
N LYS A 54 2.96 5.81 -16.59
CA LYS A 54 3.92 5.45 -15.54
C LYS A 54 4.40 4.03 -15.79
N ASP A 55 5.67 3.77 -15.50
CA ASP A 55 6.17 2.40 -15.47
C ASP A 55 5.91 1.83 -14.06
N ILE A 56 5.08 0.78 -13.97
CA ILE A 56 4.81 0.09 -12.71
C ILE A 56 6.10 -0.48 -12.11
N TYR A 57 6.99 -1.00 -12.95
CA TYR A 57 8.24 -1.59 -12.51
C TYR A 57 9.15 -0.54 -11.87
N GLU A 58 9.28 0.62 -12.51
CA GLU A 58 10.07 1.74 -11.97
C GLU A 58 9.50 2.21 -10.61
N LEU A 59 8.18 2.37 -10.50
CA LEU A 59 7.53 2.73 -9.24
C LEU A 59 7.79 1.71 -8.13
N GLU A 60 7.76 0.41 -8.45
CA GLU A 60 8.04 -0.65 -7.49
C GLU A 60 9.50 -0.64 -7.02
N ILE A 61 10.44 -0.44 -7.95
CA ILE A 61 11.87 -0.32 -7.62
C ILE A 61 12.12 0.90 -6.74
N VAL A 62 11.55 2.06 -7.07
CA VAL A 62 11.67 3.28 -6.24
C VAL A 62 11.08 3.03 -4.85
N ASN A 63 9.91 2.41 -4.75
CA ASN A 63 9.27 2.12 -3.46
C ASN A 63 10.10 1.14 -2.61
N LYS A 64 10.69 0.11 -3.22
CA LYS A 64 11.65 -0.80 -2.54
C LYS A 64 12.90 -0.05 -2.10
N GLY A 65 13.43 0.83 -2.96
CA GLY A 65 14.56 1.70 -2.68
C GLY A 65 14.30 2.61 -1.47
N GLN A 66 13.11 3.23 -1.40
CA GLN A 66 12.71 4.03 -0.24
C GLN A 66 12.66 3.21 1.05
N ARG A 67 12.17 1.97 1.00
CA ARG A 67 12.13 1.08 2.17
C ARG A 67 13.55 0.74 2.66
N ILE A 68 14.43 0.35 1.76
CA ILE A 68 15.83 0.00 2.10
C ILE A 68 16.58 1.24 2.58
N GLY A 69 16.46 2.35 1.86
CA GLY A 69 17.05 3.63 2.24
C GLY A 69 16.57 4.12 3.60
N GLY A 70 15.27 3.97 3.91
CA GLY A 70 14.72 4.29 5.22
C GLY A 70 15.32 3.44 6.34
N ILE A 71 15.49 2.12 6.12
CA ILE A 71 16.14 1.24 7.09
C ILE A 71 17.60 1.67 7.32
N ILE A 72 18.35 1.92 6.25
CA ILE A 72 19.74 2.39 6.34
C ILE A 72 19.81 3.72 7.11
N GLY A 73 18.93 4.67 6.79
CA GLY A 73 18.87 5.97 7.47
C GLY A 73 18.61 5.84 8.96
N ILE A 74 17.67 4.96 9.36
CA ILE A 74 17.40 4.66 10.76
C ILE A 74 18.65 4.05 11.43
N CYS A 75 19.28 3.04 10.80
CA CYS A 75 20.48 2.40 11.33
C CYS A 75 21.63 3.41 11.54
N VAL A 76 21.89 4.27 10.57
CA VAL A 76 22.92 5.32 10.66
C VAL A 76 22.59 6.31 11.77
N THR A 77 21.32 6.74 11.87
CA THR A 77 20.88 7.66 12.93
C THR A 77 21.09 7.05 14.32
N PHE A 78 20.73 5.79 14.52
CA PHE A 78 20.98 5.08 15.77
C PHE A 78 22.48 4.94 16.07
N ALA A 79 23.30 4.60 15.07
CA ALA A 79 24.75 4.51 15.23
C ALA A 79 25.36 5.85 15.68
N LEU A 80 24.94 6.96 15.07
CA LEU A 80 25.36 8.31 15.47
C LEU A 80 24.92 8.64 16.90
N MET A 81 23.66 8.35 17.25
CA MET A 81 23.16 8.58 18.60
C MET A 81 23.96 7.81 19.66
N PHE A 82 24.35 6.55 19.38
CA PHE A 82 25.22 5.77 20.27
C PHE A 82 26.64 6.32 20.32
N ALA A 83 27.20 6.71 19.18
CA ALA A 83 28.54 7.29 19.11
C ALA A 83 28.63 8.59 19.91
N GLU A 84 27.67 9.51 19.78
CA GLU A 84 27.61 10.74 20.58
C GLU A 84 27.52 10.42 22.07
N ARG A 85 26.67 9.48 22.47
CA ARG A 85 26.51 9.11 23.88
C ARG A 85 27.78 8.53 24.49
N ILE A 86 28.50 7.68 23.75
CA ILE A 86 29.71 7.01 24.24
C ILE A 86 30.93 7.95 24.21
N ILE A 87 31.11 8.70 23.11
CA ILE A 87 32.32 9.49 22.86
C ILE A 87 32.20 10.87 23.50
N LEU A 88 31.10 11.58 23.24
CA LEU A 88 30.90 12.95 23.71
C LEU A 88 30.34 13.01 25.13
N LYS A 89 29.98 11.84 25.72
CA LYS A 89 29.25 11.72 27.00
C LYS A 89 28.01 12.61 27.07
N ASN A 90 27.48 12.98 25.91
CA ASN A 90 26.33 13.86 25.85
C ASN A 90 25.09 13.10 26.35
N GLY A 91 24.16 13.83 26.96
CA GLY A 91 22.88 13.26 27.39
C GLY A 91 22.05 12.75 26.21
N MET A 92 20.85 12.22 26.47
CA MET A 92 19.94 11.85 25.37
C MET A 92 19.59 13.08 24.53
N ASN A 93 20.08 13.11 23.29
CA ASN A 93 19.74 14.14 22.33
C ASN A 93 18.40 13.81 21.67
N TYR A 94 17.35 14.57 22.02
CA TYR A 94 16.01 14.41 21.47
C TYR A 94 15.92 14.75 19.97
N GLY A 95 16.94 15.40 19.40
CA GLY A 95 16.99 15.77 17.98
C GLY A 95 16.96 14.56 17.04
N TYR A 96 17.63 13.47 17.40
CA TYR A 96 17.57 12.23 16.63
C TYR A 96 16.18 11.61 16.62
N PHE A 97 15.50 11.63 17.76
CA PHE A 97 14.12 11.16 17.85
C PHE A 97 13.20 12.03 17.00
N LEU A 98 13.36 13.36 17.02
CA LEU A 98 12.58 14.27 16.18
C LEU A 98 12.74 13.94 14.67
N ILE A 99 13.96 13.68 14.21
CA ILE A 99 14.22 13.32 12.81
C ILE A 99 13.51 12.01 12.43
N VAL A 100 13.67 10.96 13.22
CA VAL A 100 13.05 9.65 12.91
C VAL A 100 11.53 9.71 13.00
N LEU A 101 11.00 10.31 14.06
CA LEU A 101 9.55 10.44 14.28
C LEU A 101 8.88 11.28 13.18
N SER A 102 9.52 12.36 12.73
CA SER A 102 8.97 13.22 11.67
C SER A 102 8.92 12.51 10.31
N ALA A 103 9.93 11.71 9.97
CA ALA A 103 9.91 10.88 8.77
C ALA A 103 8.77 9.84 8.82
N CYS A 104 8.56 9.17 9.97
CA CYS A 104 7.44 8.25 10.16
C CYS A 104 6.09 8.97 10.07
N ALA A 105 5.94 10.14 10.71
CA ALA A 105 4.72 10.93 10.64
C ALA A 105 4.36 11.32 9.21
N GLY A 106 5.34 11.79 8.42
CA GLY A 106 5.15 12.15 7.01
C GLY A 106 4.61 10.98 6.18
N LEU A 107 5.15 9.77 6.38
CA LEU A 107 4.68 8.56 5.69
C LEU A 107 3.20 8.26 6.00
N TRP A 108 2.83 8.26 7.28
CA TRP A 108 1.45 7.97 7.69
C TRP A 108 0.47 9.08 7.32
N ILE A 109 0.88 10.34 7.37
CA ILE A 109 0.06 11.48 6.91
C ILE A 109 -0.23 11.34 5.41
N TYR A 110 0.79 11.10 4.58
CA TYR A 110 0.60 10.90 3.14
C TYR A 110 -0.34 9.72 2.86
N LYS A 111 -0.12 8.60 3.55
CA LYS A 111 -0.94 7.40 3.40
C LYS A 111 -2.38 7.62 3.87
N ALA A 112 -2.58 8.37 4.95
CA ALA A 112 -3.91 8.76 5.44
C ALA A 112 -4.65 9.65 4.43
N LEU A 113 -3.96 10.61 3.81
CA LEU A 113 -4.54 11.48 2.78
C LEU A 113 -4.96 10.70 1.52
N LYS A 114 -4.16 9.70 1.12
CA LYS A 114 -4.42 8.92 -0.10
C LYS A 114 -5.43 7.80 0.09
N MET A 115 -5.35 7.05 1.19
CA MET A 115 -6.17 5.86 1.42
C MET A 115 -7.44 6.14 2.24
N ARG A 116 -7.46 7.24 3.03
CA ARG A 116 -8.60 7.68 3.87
C ARG A 116 -9.19 6.61 4.80
N LYS A 117 -8.41 5.58 5.16
CA LYS A 117 -8.84 4.53 6.10
C LYS A 117 -8.70 5.03 7.54
N LYS A 118 -9.66 4.69 8.42
CA LYS A 118 -9.69 5.12 9.83
C LYS A 118 -8.38 4.81 10.58
N HIS A 119 -7.85 3.60 10.38
CA HIS A 119 -6.59 3.16 11.00
C HIS A 119 -5.37 4.02 10.56
N GLU A 120 -5.32 4.42 9.30
CA GLU A 120 -4.23 5.25 8.77
C GLU A 120 -4.29 6.67 9.36
N ILE A 121 -5.49 7.22 9.51
CA ILE A 121 -5.71 8.52 10.14
C ILE A 121 -5.31 8.48 11.62
N PHE A 122 -5.71 7.43 12.35
CA PHE A 122 -5.31 7.25 13.75
C PHE A 122 -3.79 7.22 13.92
N LEU A 123 -3.10 6.44 13.08
CA LEU A 123 -1.64 6.39 13.09
C LEU A 123 -1.00 7.74 12.75
N ALA A 124 -1.51 8.44 11.73
CA ALA A 124 -1.00 9.77 11.38
C ALA A 124 -1.11 10.76 12.56
N VAL A 125 -2.25 10.77 13.27
CA VAL A 125 -2.44 11.59 14.46
C VAL A 125 -1.46 11.18 15.57
N LEU A 126 -1.36 9.88 15.88
CA LEU A 126 -0.45 9.37 16.90
C LEU A 126 1.01 9.80 16.64
N TRP A 127 1.51 9.58 15.42
CA TRP A 127 2.87 9.97 15.06
C TRP A 127 3.07 11.49 15.10
N SER A 128 2.07 12.28 14.69
CA SER A 128 2.16 13.74 14.76
C SER A 128 2.28 14.26 16.20
N VAL A 129 1.57 13.66 17.16
CA VAL A 129 1.67 14.01 18.58
C VAL A 129 3.07 13.70 19.12
N LEU A 130 3.64 12.55 18.74
CA LEU A 130 5.01 12.19 19.12
C LEU A 130 6.06 13.16 18.56
N VAL A 131 5.86 13.66 17.34
CA VAL A 131 6.74 14.67 16.72
C VAL A 131 6.68 15.97 17.51
N VAL A 132 5.48 16.46 17.85
CA VAL A 132 5.33 17.68 18.66
C VAL A 132 5.99 17.51 20.02
N TYR A 133 5.79 16.36 20.68
CA TYR A 133 6.46 16.05 21.94
C TYR A 133 7.99 16.09 21.81
N ALA A 134 8.55 15.41 20.81
CA ALA A 134 10.00 15.40 20.58
C ALA A 134 10.54 16.81 20.27
N ALA A 135 9.80 17.62 19.49
CA ALA A 135 10.18 18.99 19.18
C ALA A 135 10.21 19.87 20.43
N VAL A 136 9.21 19.75 21.31
CA VAL A 136 9.19 20.47 22.59
C VAL A 136 10.37 20.07 23.46
N MET A 137 10.70 18.78 23.54
CA MET A 137 11.85 18.30 24.31
C MET A 137 13.19 18.83 23.78
N VAL A 138 13.34 18.92 22.45
CA VAL A 138 14.52 19.54 21.82
C VAL A 138 14.63 21.01 22.20
N ILE A 139 13.53 21.76 22.10
CA ILE A 139 13.50 23.19 22.43
C ILE A 139 13.83 23.42 23.91
N LEU A 140 13.25 22.63 24.82
CA LEU A 140 13.56 22.71 26.25
C LEU A 140 15.02 22.36 26.55
N GLY A 141 15.59 21.37 25.85
CA GLY A 141 17.01 21.02 25.98
C GLY A 141 17.97 22.07 25.40
N PHE A 142 17.49 22.98 24.55
CA PHE A 142 18.26 24.13 24.05
C PHE A 142 18.12 25.38 24.93
N LEU A 143 17.01 25.51 25.66
CA LEU A 143 16.70 26.64 26.54
C LEU A 143 17.22 26.45 27.97
N GLY A 144 17.70 25.26 28.32
CA GLY A 144 18.25 24.91 29.64
C GLY A 144 19.75 24.63 29.60
#